data_AF-A0A7C6ZYX4-F1
#
_entry.id   AF-A0A7C6ZYX4-F1
#
_cell.length_a   1.000
_cell.length_b   1.000
_cell.length_c   1.000
_cell.angle_alpha   90.00
_cell.angle_beta   90.00
_cell.angle_gamma   90.00
#
_symmetry.space_group_name_H-M   'P 1'
#
loop_
_entity.id
_entity.type
_entity.pdbx_description
1 polymer ?
#
loop_
_entity_poly.entity_id
_entity_poly.type
_entity_poly.pdbx_seq_one_letter_code
_entity_poly.pdbx_strand_id
1 'polypeptide(L)'
;MEKKKLVINTSLCDARNVSEETLESYENITINAAIVVTTPESGKLLHKYNVVMNCSDVVEIDKDVELMSFNGKHAIHASDAEGKPAVLMVNGSLTIEPGAEKAVSRFVSICVNGSVSYPESMASSLGMLKVNGSTTCYPDDAIMLNKVFIVDKTFIIRCKNSKYYAQKCVVIVDPELDIGEMVNKGVQFITNKAIVAESLLESSLPLFQDSIEIITVPDGCRFIDDDVTLSKSLLLKYGTKLYIRGDLAVGPDDGELLKQLDYLYVNGSVRLPGSLEEVFFSINAEYRNLEIVRDKCIMDKIQLYIDNRMLSENPGGITVIDCVNVSIASDVSPELILERLQLKDCVNVRCSPEQRSAVEQVADDVVNIEDSAKRLEDAISSIKEGKSSLGDLIGNFLGGIDSLKDIKVINAANYKL
;
A
#
# COMPACT_ATOMS: atom_id res chain seq x y z
N MET A 1 28.31 22.05 28.67
CA MET A 1 26.98 21.91 28.04
C MET A 1 26.74 20.43 27.86
N GLU A 2 25.58 19.92 28.29
CA GLU A 2 25.19 18.55 27.97
C GLU A 2 25.08 18.40 26.45
N LYS A 3 25.70 17.35 25.91
CA LYS A 3 25.63 17.03 24.49
C LYS A 3 24.25 16.43 24.20
N LYS A 4 23.61 16.87 23.12
CA LYS A 4 22.27 16.40 22.74
C LYS A 4 22.36 15.04 22.03
N LYS A 5 21.24 14.32 22.01
CA LYS A 5 21.05 13.15 21.12
C LYS A 5 20.56 13.62 19.76
N LEU A 6 21.08 13.06 18.68
CA LEU A 6 20.63 13.33 17.31
C LEU A 6 19.94 12.10 16.74
N VAL A 7 18.70 12.26 16.27
CA VAL A 7 17.98 11.23 15.53
C VAL A 7 17.70 11.75 14.13
N ILE A 8 18.20 11.05 13.12
CA ILE A 8 18.02 11.38 11.70
C ILE A 8 17.11 10.31 11.10
N ASN A 9 15.94 10.71 10.64
CA ASN A 9 15.03 9.87 9.87
C ASN A 9 15.02 10.38 8.43
N THR A 10 15.57 9.59 7.51
CA THR A 10 15.68 9.98 6.11
C THR A 10 15.59 8.81 5.15
N SER A 11 15.37 9.04 3.86
CA SER A 11 15.49 7.94 2.88
C SER A 11 16.97 7.72 2.53
N LEU A 12 17.74 8.80 2.33
CA LEU A 12 19.18 8.74 2.07
C LEU A 12 19.95 9.66 3.02
N CYS A 13 20.96 9.11 3.70
CA CYS A 13 21.92 9.86 4.50
C CYS A 13 23.28 9.91 3.78
N ASP A 14 23.73 11.07 3.33
CA ASP A 14 25.07 11.28 2.77
C ASP A 14 26.03 11.66 3.90
N ALA A 15 26.84 10.71 4.32
CA ALA A 15 27.85 10.87 5.36
C ALA A 15 29.28 10.87 4.78
N ARG A 16 29.46 11.14 3.48
CA ARG A 16 30.79 11.14 2.83
C ARG A 16 31.70 12.28 3.31
N ASN A 17 31.11 13.36 3.83
CA ASN A 17 31.84 14.55 4.27
C ASN A 17 31.67 14.86 5.75
N VAL A 18 31.16 13.91 6.54
CA VAL A 18 31.02 14.07 7.99
C VAL A 18 32.39 14.34 8.63
N SER A 19 32.42 15.29 9.55
CA SER A 19 33.63 15.71 10.27
C SER A 19 33.62 15.23 11.71
N GLU A 20 34.81 15.15 12.31
CA GLU A 20 34.98 14.80 13.72
C GLU A 20 34.27 15.80 14.63
N GLU A 21 34.32 17.09 14.30
CA GLU A 21 33.61 18.17 15.00
C GLU A 21 32.08 17.94 15.03
N THR A 22 31.48 17.56 13.90
CA THR A 22 30.04 17.27 13.83
C THR A 22 29.68 16.10 14.75
N LEU A 23 30.45 15.02 14.72
CA LEU A 23 30.19 13.84 15.55
C LEU A 23 30.39 14.11 17.04
N GLU A 24 31.43 14.88 17.39
CA GLU A 24 31.72 15.26 18.77
C GLU A 24 30.68 16.18 19.40
N SER A 25 29.91 16.91 18.59
CA SER A 25 28.86 17.80 19.10
C SER A 25 27.66 17.06 19.72
N TYR A 26 27.53 15.75 19.49
CA TYR A 26 26.44 14.90 19.98
C TYR A 26 26.95 13.80 20.92
N GLU A 27 26.09 13.38 21.85
CA GLU A 27 26.37 12.24 22.75
C GLU A 27 26.14 10.90 22.05
N ASN A 28 25.07 10.84 21.26
CA ASN A 28 24.68 9.70 20.45
C ASN A 28 24.01 10.20 19.17
N ILE A 29 24.27 9.52 18.07
CA ILE A 29 23.62 9.76 16.78
C ILE A 29 22.94 8.46 16.36
N THR A 30 21.64 8.52 16.09
CA THR A 30 20.90 7.42 15.48
C THR A 30 20.47 7.82 14.07
N ILE A 31 20.91 7.07 13.07
CA ILE A 31 20.56 7.26 11.66
C ILE A 31 19.57 6.16 11.28
N ASN A 32 18.31 6.52 11.11
CA ASN A 32 17.28 5.68 10.51
C ASN A 32 17.17 6.06 9.03
N ALA A 33 17.73 5.23 8.14
CA ALA A 33 17.74 5.52 6.72
C ALA A 33 17.48 4.30 5.84
N ALA A 34 16.94 4.48 4.62
CA ALA A 34 16.96 3.36 3.67
C ALA A 34 18.41 3.08 3.23
N ILE A 35 19.16 4.13 2.91
CA ILE A 35 20.56 4.05 2.47
C ILE A 35 21.41 5.04 3.25
N VAL A 36 22.57 4.60 3.72
CA VAL A 36 23.65 5.47 4.18
C VAL A 36 24.80 5.41 3.19
N VAL A 37 25.26 6.56 2.76
CA VAL A 37 26.37 6.69 1.80
C VAL A 37 27.61 7.15 2.54
N THR A 38 28.71 6.41 2.39
CA THR A 38 29.98 6.66 3.07
C THR A 38 31.16 6.66 2.09
N THR A 39 32.31 7.08 2.60
CA THR A 39 33.65 6.84 2.03
C THR A 39 34.40 5.91 2.97
N PRO A 40 35.51 5.26 2.55
CA PRO A 40 36.33 4.47 3.47
C PRO A 40 36.77 5.29 4.71
N GLU A 41 37.11 6.57 4.52
CA GLU A 41 37.51 7.46 5.60
C GLU A 41 36.34 7.81 6.53
N SER A 42 35.20 8.21 5.95
CA SER A 42 34.04 8.59 6.77
C SER A 42 33.42 7.40 7.48
N GLY A 43 33.43 6.20 6.87
CA GLY A 43 33.00 4.96 7.52
C GLY A 43 33.83 4.65 8.76
N LYS A 44 35.16 4.74 8.67
CA LYS A 44 36.06 4.59 9.84
C LYS A 44 35.76 5.62 10.92
N LEU A 45 35.49 6.86 10.52
CA LEU A 45 35.15 7.92 11.45
C LEU A 45 33.83 7.65 12.17
N LEU A 46 32.77 7.24 11.45
CA LEU A 46 31.48 6.86 12.04
C LEU A 46 31.62 5.70 13.03
N HIS A 47 32.45 4.70 12.74
CA HIS A 47 32.73 3.57 13.65
C HIS A 47 33.48 3.97 14.94
N LYS A 48 34.20 5.10 14.94
CA LYS A 48 34.93 5.60 16.12
C LYS A 48 33.99 6.28 17.13
N TYR A 49 32.84 6.77 16.69
CA TYR A 49 31.88 7.52 17.50
C TYR A 49 30.63 6.71 17.82
N ASN A 50 29.81 7.20 18.76
CA ASN A 50 28.56 6.55 19.18
C ASN A 50 27.45 6.78 18.15
N VAL A 51 27.62 6.21 16.96
CA VAL A 51 26.67 6.27 15.84
C VAL A 51 26.00 4.91 15.69
N VAL A 52 24.68 4.89 15.79
CA VAL A 52 23.84 3.73 15.48
C VAL A 52 23.24 3.94 14.10
N MET A 53 23.56 3.06 13.15
CA MET A 53 22.99 3.07 11.80
C MET A 53 21.91 1.98 11.71
N ASN A 54 20.66 2.39 11.74
CA ASN A 54 19.51 1.55 11.42
C ASN A 54 19.14 1.79 9.96
N CYS A 55 19.76 1.03 9.06
CA CYS A 55 19.55 1.20 7.63
C CYS A 55 19.46 -0.12 6.88
N SER A 56 18.78 -0.08 5.73
CA SER A 56 18.67 -1.25 4.86
C SER A 56 19.98 -1.53 4.13
N ASP A 57 20.76 -0.49 3.83
CA ASP A 57 21.99 -0.62 3.07
C ASP A 57 23.01 0.49 3.40
N VAL A 58 24.30 0.13 3.36
CA VAL A 58 25.42 1.07 3.44
C VAL A 58 26.23 0.95 2.17
N VAL A 59 26.34 2.05 1.42
CA VAL A 59 27.06 2.08 0.14
C VAL A 59 28.29 2.95 0.29
N GLU A 60 29.46 2.34 0.15
CA GLU A 60 30.74 3.04 0.10
C GLU A 60 30.99 3.50 -1.34
N ILE A 61 31.02 4.82 -1.57
CA ILE A 61 31.23 5.42 -2.90
C ILE A 61 32.15 6.63 -2.82
N ASP A 62 32.76 6.98 -3.94
CA ASP A 62 33.58 8.17 -4.05
C ASP A 62 32.78 9.48 -3.91
N LYS A 63 33.49 10.55 -3.53
CA LYS A 63 32.88 11.87 -3.26
C LYS A 63 32.33 12.55 -4.50
N ASP A 64 32.81 12.19 -5.68
CA ASP A 64 32.39 12.73 -6.98
C ASP A 64 31.18 11.99 -7.58
N VAL A 65 30.76 10.87 -6.99
CA VAL A 65 29.53 10.16 -7.35
C VAL A 65 28.31 11.02 -7.01
N GLU A 66 27.41 11.20 -7.98
CA GLU A 66 26.19 11.99 -7.79
C GLU A 66 25.14 11.21 -7.01
N LEU A 67 24.34 11.92 -6.21
CA LEU A 67 23.22 11.33 -5.48
C LEU A 67 21.93 11.88 -6.06
N MET A 68 21.14 11.00 -6.68
CA MET A 68 19.87 11.33 -7.31
C MET A 68 18.73 10.70 -6.52
N SER A 69 17.68 11.48 -6.23
CA SER A 69 16.51 11.03 -5.48
C SER A 69 15.24 11.51 -6.14
N PHE A 70 14.33 10.60 -6.46
CA PHE A 70 13.03 10.90 -7.04
C PHE A 70 11.90 10.30 -6.20
N ASN A 71 10.86 11.10 -5.95
CA ASN A 71 9.60 10.63 -5.38
C ASN A 71 8.56 10.58 -6.49
N GLY A 72 7.76 9.51 -6.54
CA GLY A 72 6.76 9.30 -7.59
C GLY A 72 7.31 8.50 -8.76
N LYS A 73 7.09 8.96 -10.00
CA LYS A 73 7.46 8.23 -11.21
C LYS A 73 8.79 8.74 -11.78
N HIS A 74 9.69 7.84 -12.13
CA HIS A 74 10.93 8.14 -12.84
C HIS A 74 11.15 7.12 -13.96
N ALA A 75 11.84 7.54 -15.02
CA ALA A 75 12.20 6.68 -16.13
C ALA A 75 13.69 6.87 -16.48
N ILE A 76 14.37 5.76 -16.80
CA ILE A 76 15.71 5.76 -17.37
C ILE A 76 15.57 5.47 -18.85
N HIS A 77 15.97 6.45 -19.66
CA HIS A 77 15.94 6.42 -21.11
C HIS A 77 17.33 6.11 -21.66
N ALA A 78 17.40 5.62 -22.89
CA ALA A 78 18.67 5.47 -23.60
C ALA A 78 19.44 6.80 -23.76
N SER A 79 18.72 7.93 -23.80
CA SER A 79 19.30 9.28 -23.84
C SER A 79 20.03 9.67 -22.55
N ASP A 80 19.80 8.97 -21.44
CA ASP A 80 20.44 9.24 -20.14
C ASP A 80 21.83 8.61 -20.01
N ALA A 81 22.41 8.19 -21.13
CA ALA A 81 23.71 7.54 -21.23
C ALA A 81 24.90 8.45 -20.90
N GLU A 82 24.70 9.76 -20.91
CA GLU A 82 25.71 10.75 -20.55
C GLU A 82 25.50 11.22 -19.10
N GLY A 83 26.56 11.21 -18.30
CA GLY A 83 26.50 11.65 -16.92
C GLY A 83 27.67 11.13 -16.09
N LYS A 84 27.82 11.69 -14.89
CA LYS A 84 28.76 11.15 -13.90
C LYS A 84 28.23 9.84 -13.32
N PRO A 85 29.12 9.02 -12.73
CA PRO A 85 28.69 7.92 -11.88
C PRO A 85 27.69 8.43 -10.83
N ALA A 86 26.61 7.68 -10.59
CA ALA A 86 25.56 8.12 -9.70
C ALA A 86 24.98 6.98 -8.84
N VAL A 87 24.41 7.34 -7.70
CA VAL A 87 23.47 6.51 -6.94
C VAL A 87 22.07 7.06 -7.17
N LEU A 88 21.16 6.20 -7.61
CA LEU A 88 19.77 6.56 -7.88
C LEU A 88 18.85 5.96 -6.83
N MET A 89 18.08 6.81 -6.15
CA MET A 89 17.03 6.41 -5.23
C MET A 89 15.65 6.81 -5.79
N VAL A 90 14.73 5.86 -5.87
CA VAL A 90 13.35 6.11 -6.33
C VAL A 90 12.36 5.63 -5.27
N ASN A 91 11.62 6.55 -4.68
CA ASN A 91 10.47 6.23 -3.83
C ASN A 91 9.19 6.31 -4.69
N GLY A 92 8.78 5.19 -5.27
CA GLY A 92 7.64 5.11 -6.19
C GLY A 92 7.88 4.11 -7.32
N SER A 93 7.77 4.55 -8.57
CA SER A 93 7.88 3.65 -9.73
C SER A 93 9.01 4.06 -10.67
N LEU A 94 9.93 3.13 -10.93
CA LEU A 94 11.00 3.26 -11.93
C LEU A 94 10.65 2.46 -13.19
N THR A 95 10.71 3.11 -14.35
CA THR A 95 10.64 2.44 -15.66
C THR A 95 12.00 2.50 -16.33
N ILE A 96 12.51 1.37 -16.80
CA ILE A 96 13.72 1.31 -17.60
C ILE A 96 13.26 1.02 -19.03
N GLU A 97 13.68 1.84 -19.98
CA GLU A 97 13.31 1.67 -21.39
C GLU A 97 14.25 0.69 -22.12
N PRO A 98 13.79 0.11 -23.25
CA PRO A 98 14.66 -0.68 -24.12
C PRO A 98 15.88 0.11 -24.59
N GLY A 99 17.06 -0.53 -24.61
CA GLY A 99 18.31 0.10 -25.06
C GLY A 99 18.97 1.02 -24.03
N ALA A 100 18.53 0.99 -22.77
CA ALA A 100 19.07 1.83 -21.71
C ALA A 100 20.31 1.24 -20.99
N GLU A 101 20.96 0.21 -21.53
CA GLU A 101 22.10 -0.49 -20.89
C GLU A 101 23.20 0.49 -20.51
N LYS A 102 23.57 1.38 -21.44
CA LYS A 102 24.60 2.38 -21.21
C LYS A 102 24.19 3.40 -20.13
N ALA A 103 22.93 3.84 -20.13
CA ALA A 103 22.39 4.73 -19.11
C ALA A 103 22.37 4.08 -17.73
N VAL A 104 21.98 2.81 -17.67
CA VAL A 104 21.99 2.02 -16.43
C VAL A 104 23.42 1.81 -15.91
N SER A 105 24.39 1.58 -16.81
CA SER A 105 25.78 1.30 -16.42
C SER A 105 26.50 2.43 -15.68
N ARG A 106 26.01 3.67 -15.75
CA ARG A 106 26.57 4.80 -14.98
C ARG A 106 26.16 4.77 -13.51
N PHE A 107 25.12 4.01 -13.17
CA PHE A 107 24.67 3.92 -11.79
C PHE A 107 25.49 2.89 -11.03
N VAL A 108 26.16 3.34 -9.97
CA VAL A 108 26.91 2.49 -9.04
C VAL A 108 25.93 1.68 -8.18
N SER A 109 24.77 2.27 -7.88
CA SER A 109 23.67 1.61 -7.17
C SER A 109 22.34 2.23 -7.58
N ILE A 110 21.31 1.40 -7.78
CA ILE A 110 19.93 1.85 -7.98
C ILE A 110 19.09 1.22 -6.89
N CYS A 111 18.41 2.04 -6.09
CA CYS A 111 17.56 1.58 -5.01
C CYS A 111 16.14 2.09 -5.21
N VAL A 112 15.18 1.17 -5.28
CA VAL A 112 13.78 1.50 -5.53
C VAL A 112 12.94 1.01 -4.37
N ASN A 113 12.27 1.94 -3.68
CA ASN A 113 11.22 1.64 -2.72
C ASN A 113 9.87 1.81 -3.43
N GLY A 114 9.33 0.70 -3.93
CA GLY A 114 8.08 0.67 -4.70
C GLY A 114 8.12 -0.35 -5.85
N SER A 115 8.13 0.09 -7.11
CA SER A 115 8.07 -0.83 -8.25
C SER A 115 9.04 -0.50 -9.38
N VAL A 116 9.56 -1.55 -10.03
CA VAL A 116 10.41 -1.43 -11.22
C VAL A 116 9.78 -2.16 -12.40
N SER A 117 9.81 -1.55 -13.58
CA SER A 117 9.47 -2.19 -14.86
C SER A 117 10.64 -2.07 -15.83
N TYR A 118 11.09 -3.18 -16.42
CA TYR A 118 12.20 -3.20 -17.37
C TYR A 118 11.96 -4.23 -18.49
N PRO A 119 12.57 -4.04 -19.67
CA PRO A 119 12.42 -4.97 -20.78
C PRO A 119 13.33 -6.20 -20.61
N GLU A 120 12.94 -7.35 -21.18
CA GLU A 120 13.65 -8.64 -21.04
C GLU A 120 15.16 -8.55 -21.33
N SER A 121 15.56 -7.81 -22.37
CA SER A 121 16.97 -7.60 -22.70
C SER A 121 17.81 -6.98 -21.58
N MET A 122 17.20 -6.16 -20.72
CA MET A 122 17.88 -5.43 -19.66
C MET A 122 18.19 -6.29 -18.43
N ALA A 123 17.58 -7.48 -18.30
CA ALA A 123 17.70 -8.30 -17.07
C ALA A 123 19.16 -8.54 -16.64
N SER A 124 20.06 -8.74 -17.61
CA SER A 124 21.49 -8.97 -17.35
C SER A 124 22.26 -7.72 -16.89
N SER A 125 21.73 -6.53 -17.16
CA SER A 125 22.36 -5.23 -16.87
C SER A 125 21.93 -4.62 -15.53
N LEU A 126 21.09 -5.31 -14.76
CA LEU A 126 20.47 -4.79 -13.53
C LEU A 126 21.13 -5.29 -12.24
N GLY A 127 22.39 -5.72 -12.29
CA GLY A 127 23.12 -6.24 -11.12
C GLY A 127 23.26 -5.24 -9.96
N MET A 128 23.14 -3.95 -10.22
CA MET A 128 23.18 -2.87 -9.22
C MET A 128 21.80 -2.52 -8.62
N LEU A 129 20.72 -3.14 -9.11
CA LEU A 129 19.34 -2.79 -8.75
C LEU A 129 18.92 -3.50 -7.45
N LYS A 130 18.50 -2.72 -6.46
CA LYS A 130 17.91 -3.18 -5.20
C LYS A 130 16.47 -2.68 -5.13
N VAL A 131 15.50 -3.59 -5.05
CA VAL A 131 14.07 -3.24 -5.04
C VAL A 131 13.44 -3.69 -3.72
N ASN A 132 12.93 -2.73 -2.95
CA ASN A 132 11.97 -2.99 -1.89
C ASN A 132 10.56 -2.82 -2.47
N GLY A 133 9.95 -3.92 -2.89
CA GLY A 133 8.62 -3.95 -3.49
C GLY A 133 8.55 -4.92 -4.67
N SER A 134 8.06 -4.46 -5.84
CA SER A 134 7.78 -5.34 -6.98
C SER A 134 8.65 -5.05 -8.20
N THR A 135 9.01 -6.11 -8.92
CA THR A 135 9.77 -6.03 -10.17
C THR A 135 8.95 -6.68 -11.28
N THR A 136 8.87 -6.04 -12.43
CA THR A 136 8.10 -6.50 -13.59
C THR A 136 8.97 -6.49 -14.82
N CYS A 137 9.11 -7.64 -15.47
CA CYS A 137 9.72 -7.75 -16.78
C CYS A 137 8.65 -7.60 -17.86
N TYR A 138 8.98 -6.97 -18.99
CA TYR A 138 8.10 -6.90 -20.16
C TYR A 138 8.87 -7.16 -21.48
N PRO A 139 8.20 -7.62 -22.55
CA PRO A 139 8.88 -7.87 -23.82
C PRO A 139 9.40 -6.58 -24.47
N ASP A 140 10.62 -6.63 -25.00
CA ASP A 140 11.31 -5.49 -25.63
C ASP A 140 10.53 -4.79 -26.74
N ASP A 141 9.75 -5.55 -27.50
CA ASP A 141 9.01 -5.07 -28.66
C ASP A 141 7.56 -4.65 -28.32
N ALA A 142 7.20 -4.61 -27.03
CA ALA A 142 5.87 -4.24 -26.58
C ALA A 142 5.77 -2.77 -26.15
N ILE A 143 4.67 -2.13 -26.52
CA ILE A 143 4.30 -0.79 -26.03
C ILE A 143 3.63 -0.93 -24.66
N MET A 144 4.18 -0.24 -23.66
CA MET A 144 3.64 -0.24 -22.30
C MET A 144 2.28 0.46 -22.23
N LEU A 145 1.31 -0.21 -21.61
CA LEU A 145 -0.01 0.33 -21.28
C LEU A 145 -0.15 0.55 -19.77
N ASN A 146 -1.29 1.12 -19.36
CA ASN A 146 -1.69 1.09 -17.96
C ASN A 146 -1.80 -0.35 -17.47
N LYS A 147 -1.51 -0.58 -16.17
CA LYS A 147 -1.54 -1.92 -15.56
C LYS A 147 -2.87 -2.64 -15.81
N VAL A 148 -3.97 -1.91 -15.63
CA VAL A 148 -5.30 -2.28 -16.09
C VAL A 148 -5.60 -1.36 -17.26
N PHE A 149 -5.82 -1.95 -18.43
CA PHE A 149 -6.07 -1.21 -19.65
C PHE A 149 -7.49 -1.47 -20.14
N ILE A 150 -8.29 -0.42 -20.21
CA ILE A 150 -9.64 -0.47 -20.77
C ILE A 150 -9.54 -0.03 -22.23
N VAL A 151 -9.95 -0.91 -23.14
CA VAL A 151 -10.00 -0.60 -24.56
C VAL A 151 -11.15 0.36 -24.81
N ASP A 152 -10.85 1.46 -25.49
CA ASP A 152 -11.82 2.46 -25.92
C ASP A 152 -11.73 2.70 -27.43
N LYS A 153 -12.73 3.40 -27.99
CA LYS A 153 -12.76 3.74 -29.42
C LYS A 153 -11.53 4.55 -29.85
N THR A 154 -10.98 5.37 -28.97
CA THR A 154 -9.78 6.17 -29.24
C THR A 154 -8.54 5.28 -29.45
N PHE A 155 -8.41 4.22 -28.65
CA PHE A 155 -7.33 3.26 -28.78
C PHE A 155 -7.38 2.53 -30.11
N ILE A 156 -8.57 2.07 -30.54
CA ILE A 156 -8.76 1.38 -31.82
C ILE A 156 -8.26 2.24 -32.98
N ILE A 157 -8.57 3.54 -32.97
CA ILE A 157 -8.14 4.47 -34.02
C ILE A 157 -6.62 4.61 -34.06
N ARG A 158 -5.97 4.77 -32.90
CA ARG A 158 -4.53 5.09 -32.80
C ARG A 158 -3.60 3.88 -32.73
N CYS A 159 -4.12 2.68 -32.52
CA CYS A 159 -3.29 1.50 -32.36
C CYS A 159 -2.51 1.21 -33.65
N LYS A 160 -1.38 0.54 -33.48
CA LYS A 160 -0.41 0.21 -34.52
C LYS A 160 -0.27 -1.31 -34.59
N ASN A 161 0.37 -1.78 -35.65
CA ASN A 161 0.85 -3.14 -35.74
C ASN A 161 1.99 -3.35 -34.73
N SER A 162 1.63 -3.66 -33.49
CA SER A 162 2.53 -3.77 -32.35
C SER A 162 1.93 -4.67 -31.27
N LYS A 163 2.82 -5.21 -30.44
CA LYS A 163 2.46 -5.80 -29.16
C LYS A 163 2.23 -4.71 -28.13
N TYR A 164 1.26 -4.91 -27.25
CA TYR A 164 0.90 -3.99 -26.19
C TYR A 164 0.90 -4.73 -24.86
N TYR A 165 1.70 -4.27 -23.90
CA TYR A 165 1.85 -4.93 -22.61
C TYR A 165 1.02 -4.23 -21.54
N ALA A 166 0.08 -4.97 -20.94
CA ALA A 166 -0.67 -4.57 -19.76
C ALA A 166 -0.37 -5.55 -18.62
N GLN A 167 0.21 -5.06 -17.54
CA GLN A 167 0.72 -5.91 -16.46
C GLN A 167 -0.35 -6.79 -15.80
N LYS A 168 -1.57 -6.27 -15.62
CA LYS A 168 -2.63 -6.93 -14.84
C LYS A 168 -3.76 -7.44 -15.70
N CYS A 169 -4.37 -6.57 -16.50
CA CYS A 169 -5.61 -6.89 -17.18
C CYS A 169 -5.85 -6.01 -18.42
N VAL A 170 -6.44 -6.60 -19.45
CA VAL A 170 -7.06 -5.88 -20.57
C VAL A 170 -8.57 -6.05 -20.51
N VAL A 171 -9.33 -4.97 -20.66
CA VAL A 171 -10.79 -4.95 -20.52
C VAL A 171 -11.43 -4.50 -21.83
N ILE A 172 -12.31 -5.35 -22.38
CA ILE A 172 -13.00 -5.17 -23.66
C ILE A 172 -14.50 -5.48 -23.44
N VAL A 173 -15.22 -4.51 -22.86
CA VAL A 173 -16.62 -4.73 -22.40
C VAL A 173 -17.66 -3.85 -23.10
N ASP A 174 -17.23 -2.90 -23.95
CA ASP A 174 -18.14 -2.08 -24.74
C ASP A 174 -18.47 -2.80 -26.06
N PRO A 175 -19.70 -3.31 -26.25
CA PRO A 175 -20.07 -4.09 -27.45
C PRO A 175 -20.01 -3.28 -28.75
N GLU A 176 -19.91 -1.94 -28.67
CA GLU A 176 -19.81 -1.05 -29.83
C GLU A 176 -18.36 -0.88 -30.34
N LEU A 177 -17.40 -1.65 -29.81
CA LEU A 177 -16.00 -1.61 -30.24
C LEU A 177 -15.77 -2.47 -31.49
N ASP A 178 -15.10 -1.90 -32.50
CA ASP A 178 -14.65 -2.64 -33.68
C ASP A 178 -13.33 -3.38 -33.40
N ILE A 179 -13.46 -4.53 -32.75
CA ILE A 179 -12.33 -5.42 -32.43
C ILE A 179 -11.67 -5.96 -33.71
N GLY A 180 -12.46 -6.15 -34.78
CA GLY A 180 -11.96 -6.58 -36.08
C GLY A 180 -10.92 -5.62 -36.66
N GLU A 181 -11.12 -4.30 -36.50
CA GLU A 181 -10.13 -3.29 -36.90
C GLU A 181 -8.79 -3.48 -36.19
N MET A 182 -8.80 -3.80 -34.89
CA MET A 182 -7.57 -4.04 -34.13
C MET A 182 -6.83 -5.29 -34.63
N VAL A 183 -7.57 -6.38 -34.87
CA VAL A 183 -7.02 -7.62 -35.43
C VAL A 183 -6.42 -7.36 -36.80
N ASN A 184 -7.12 -6.64 -37.67
CA ASN A 184 -6.64 -6.28 -39.02
C ASN A 184 -5.38 -5.40 -38.98
N LYS A 185 -5.24 -4.54 -37.95
CA LYS A 185 -4.03 -3.74 -37.73
C LYS A 185 -2.86 -4.56 -37.18
N GLY A 186 -3.06 -5.81 -36.76
CA GLY A 186 -2.03 -6.66 -36.18
C GLY A 186 -1.75 -6.37 -34.71
N VAL A 187 -2.74 -5.88 -33.96
CA VAL A 187 -2.61 -5.66 -32.51
C VAL A 187 -2.50 -7.00 -31.79
N GLN A 188 -1.56 -7.08 -30.84
CA GLN A 188 -1.48 -8.18 -29.88
C GLN A 188 -1.36 -7.64 -28.46
N PHE A 189 -2.12 -8.19 -27.52
CA PHE A 189 -2.02 -7.89 -26.11
C PHE A 189 -1.20 -8.96 -25.39
N ILE A 190 -0.28 -8.50 -24.56
CA ILE A 190 0.48 -9.32 -23.61
C ILE A 190 0.01 -8.93 -22.22
N THR A 191 -0.70 -9.84 -21.58
CA THR A 191 -1.34 -9.66 -20.26
C THR A 191 -1.55 -11.02 -19.61
N ASN A 192 -1.74 -11.05 -18.30
CA ASN A 192 -2.10 -12.27 -17.57
C ASN A 192 -3.59 -12.59 -17.69
N LYS A 193 -4.42 -11.56 -17.85
CA LYS A 193 -5.88 -11.65 -17.79
C LYS A 193 -6.54 -10.73 -18.81
N ALA A 194 -7.66 -11.16 -19.35
CA ALA A 194 -8.58 -10.34 -20.13
C ALA A 194 -10.01 -10.46 -19.59
N ILE A 195 -10.77 -9.37 -19.63
CA ILE A 195 -12.21 -9.35 -19.34
C ILE A 195 -12.90 -8.92 -20.63
N VAL A 196 -13.75 -9.79 -21.19
CA VAL A 196 -14.33 -9.59 -22.53
C VAL A 196 -15.84 -9.79 -22.48
N ALA A 197 -16.60 -8.89 -23.12
CA ALA A 197 -18.04 -9.08 -23.30
C ALA A 197 -18.34 -10.29 -24.19
N GLU A 198 -19.43 -11.00 -23.90
CA GLU A 198 -19.83 -12.22 -24.62
C GLU A 198 -19.91 -12.02 -26.14
N SER A 199 -20.47 -10.90 -26.61
CA SER A 199 -20.58 -10.59 -28.04
C SER A 199 -19.24 -10.35 -28.74
N LEU A 200 -18.21 -9.99 -27.98
CA LEU A 200 -16.89 -9.66 -28.51
C LEU A 200 -15.88 -10.80 -28.36
N LEU A 201 -16.22 -11.86 -27.62
CA LEU A 201 -15.30 -12.92 -27.25
C LEU A 201 -14.58 -13.50 -28.46
N GLU A 202 -15.32 -14.03 -29.44
CA GLU A 202 -14.75 -14.69 -30.62
C GLU A 202 -13.84 -13.75 -31.41
N SER A 203 -14.27 -12.50 -31.62
CA SER A 203 -13.49 -11.48 -32.34
C SER A 203 -12.22 -11.04 -31.59
N SER A 204 -12.20 -11.20 -30.26
CA SER A 204 -11.10 -10.77 -29.41
C SER A 204 -10.02 -11.85 -29.24
N LEU A 205 -10.33 -13.13 -29.43
CA LEU A 205 -9.37 -14.23 -29.26
C LEU A 205 -8.05 -14.02 -30.01
N PRO A 206 -8.04 -13.56 -31.29
CA PRO A 206 -6.79 -13.36 -32.03
C PRO A 206 -5.88 -12.26 -31.46
N LEU A 207 -6.40 -11.40 -30.57
CA LEU A 207 -5.61 -10.35 -29.93
C LEU A 207 -4.73 -10.89 -28.80
N PHE A 208 -4.94 -12.12 -28.34
CA PHE A 208 -4.30 -12.67 -27.16
C PHE A 208 -3.50 -13.94 -27.44
N GLN A 209 -2.61 -14.29 -26.51
CA GLN A 209 -1.87 -15.56 -26.53
C GLN A 209 -2.70 -16.68 -25.88
N ASP A 210 -2.48 -17.93 -26.26
CA ASP A 210 -3.23 -19.09 -25.76
C ASP A 210 -3.17 -19.28 -24.22
N SER A 211 -2.16 -18.72 -23.57
CA SER A 211 -1.92 -18.91 -22.13
C SER A 211 -2.65 -17.92 -21.22
N ILE A 212 -3.46 -17.00 -21.76
CA ILE A 212 -4.12 -15.97 -20.94
C ILE A 212 -5.40 -16.49 -20.28
N GLU A 213 -5.73 -15.96 -19.10
CA GLU A 213 -7.04 -16.16 -18.49
C GLU A 213 -8.05 -15.18 -19.09
N ILE A 214 -9.10 -15.67 -19.76
CA ILE A 214 -10.18 -14.83 -20.29
C ILE A 214 -11.42 -15.01 -19.43
N ILE A 215 -11.87 -13.93 -18.78
CA ILE A 215 -13.16 -13.86 -18.10
C ILE A 215 -14.17 -13.29 -19.09
N THR A 216 -15.21 -14.07 -19.39
CA THR A 216 -16.32 -13.60 -20.22
C THR A 216 -17.40 -12.99 -19.33
N VAL A 217 -17.88 -11.81 -19.68
CA VAL A 217 -18.96 -11.12 -18.96
C VAL A 217 -20.16 -10.86 -19.87
N PRO A 218 -21.38 -10.75 -19.34
CA PRO A 218 -22.55 -10.45 -20.15
C PRO A 218 -22.46 -9.10 -20.87
N ASP A 219 -23.14 -8.96 -22.01
CA ASP A 219 -23.21 -7.69 -22.71
C ASP A 219 -23.83 -6.60 -21.83
N GLY A 220 -23.28 -5.39 -21.93
CA GLY A 220 -23.67 -4.24 -21.11
C GLY A 220 -23.08 -4.24 -19.70
N CYS A 221 -22.23 -5.21 -19.34
CA CYS A 221 -21.49 -5.20 -18.08
C CYS A 221 -20.57 -3.98 -17.99
N ARG A 222 -20.57 -3.30 -16.83
CA ARG A 222 -19.63 -2.21 -16.55
C ARG A 222 -18.50 -2.69 -15.66
N PHE A 223 -17.29 -2.38 -16.10
CA PHE A 223 -16.06 -2.59 -15.35
C PHE A 223 -15.74 -1.39 -14.47
N ILE A 224 -15.45 -1.64 -13.19
CA ILE A 224 -15.08 -0.63 -12.19
C ILE A 224 -13.74 -1.06 -11.58
N ASP A 225 -12.72 -0.20 -11.66
CA ASP A 225 -11.38 -0.46 -11.11
C ASP A 225 -11.15 0.26 -9.78
N ASP A 226 -12.07 0.07 -8.84
CA ASP A 226 -12.08 0.74 -7.55
C ASP A 226 -12.98 -0.01 -6.55
N ASP A 227 -12.85 0.35 -5.28
CA ASP A 227 -13.79 -0.06 -4.24
C ASP A 227 -15.08 0.76 -4.34
N VAL A 228 -16.23 0.15 -4.10
CA VAL A 228 -17.52 0.82 -4.25
C VAL A 228 -18.50 0.49 -3.13
N THR A 229 -19.41 1.43 -2.90
CA THR A 229 -20.60 1.21 -2.05
C THR A 229 -21.83 1.08 -2.93
N LEU A 230 -22.61 0.02 -2.72
CA LEU A 230 -23.87 -0.17 -3.39
C LEU A 230 -24.78 1.01 -3.08
N SER A 231 -25.33 1.62 -4.12
CA SER A 231 -26.19 2.79 -3.96
C SER A 231 -27.00 2.98 -5.23
N LYS A 232 -28.11 3.71 -5.11
CA LYS A 232 -28.92 4.08 -6.26
C LYS A 232 -28.12 4.89 -7.30
N SER A 233 -27.20 5.75 -6.85
CA SER A 233 -26.32 6.53 -7.74
C SER A 233 -25.34 5.65 -8.50
N LEU A 234 -24.80 4.60 -7.87
CA LEU A 234 -23.96 3.60 -8.54
C LEU A 234 -24.73 2.93 -9.69
N LEU A 235 -25.94 2.42 -9.41
CA LEU A 235 -26.75 1.74 -10.42
C LEU A 235 -27.23 2.68 -11.54
N LEU A 236 -27.52 3.94 -11.23
CA LEU A 236 -27.84 4.94 -12.27
C LEU A 236 -26.65 5.25 -13.18
N LYS A 237 -25.43 5.23 -12.63
CA LYS A 237 -24.21 5.54 -13.38
C LYS A 237 -23.70 4.36 -14.21
N TYR A 238 -23.77 3.15 -13.65
CA TYR A 238 -23.14 1.96 -14.23
C TYR A 238 -24.13 0.85 -14.61
N GLY A 239 -25.42 0.99 -14.32
CA GLY A 239 -26.41 -0.05 -14.57
C GLY A 239 -26.35 -1.19 -13.56
N THR A 240 -26.95 -2.33 -13.94
CA THR A 240 -27.24 -3.48 -13.06
C THR A 240 -26.32 -4.68 -13.29
N LYS A 241 -25.43 -4.61 -14.29
CA LYS A 241 -24.43 -5.64 -14.59
C LYS A 241 -23.04 -5.11 -14.27
N LEU A 242 -22.43 -5.57 -13.19
CA LEU A 242 -21.20 -4.97 -12.64
C LEU A 242 -20.08 -5.99 -12.52
N TYR A 243 -18.89 -5.61 -12.99
CA TYR A 243 -17.62 -6.23 -12.65
C TYR A 243 -16.80 -5.23 -11.84
N ILE A 244 -16.56 -5.54 -10.56
CA ILE A 244 -15.84 -4.68 -9.62
C ILE A 244 -14.46 -5.29 -9.38
N ARG A 245 -13.40 -4.58 -9.74
CA ARG A 245 -12.01 -4.92 -9.45
C ARG A 245 -11.56 -4.24 -8.14
N GLY A 246 -12.28 -4.53 -7.08
CA GLY A 246 -12.13 -3.97 -5.74
C GLY A 246 -13.13 -4.60 -4.78
N ASP A 247 -13.32 -3.96 -3.63
CA ASP A 247 -14.30 -4.35 -2.62
C ASP A 247 -15.69 -3.75 -2.90
N LEU A 248 -16.74 -4.43 -2.42
CA LEU A 248 -18.11 -3.95 -2.46
C LEU A 248 -18.66 -3.85 -1.03
N ALA A 249 -19.04 -2.65 -0.62
CA ALA A 249 -19.80 -2.43 0.62
C ALA A 249 -21.30 -2.31 0.33
N VAL A 250 -22.11 -3.00 1.12
CA VAL A 250 -23.58 -2.97 1.05
C VAL A 250 -24.13 -2.48 2.38
N GLY A 251 -25.01 -1.49 2.37
CA GLY A 251 -25.68 -0.97 3.56
C GLY A 251 -26.90 -1.81 3.95
N PRO A 252 -27.40 -1.67 5.20
CA PRO A 252 -28.51 -2.47 5.72
C PRO A 252 -29.83 -2.28 4.95
N ASP A 253 -30.02 -1.12 4.32
CA ASP A 253 -31.24 -0.77 3.59
C ASP A 253 -31.16 -1.07 2.08
N ASP A 254 -30.05 -1.65 1.61
CA ASP A 254 -29.78 -1.83 0.17
C ASP A 254 -30.33 -3.15 -0.41
N GLY A 255 -31.14 -3.89 0.35
CA GLY A 255 -31.70 -5.18 -0.08
C GLY A 255 -32.47 -5.11 -1.41
N GLU A 256 -33.23 -4.04 -1.65
CA GLU A 256 -33.94 -3.84 -2.92
C GLU A 256 -33.01 -3.41 -4.06
N LEU A 257 -31.86 -2.81 -3.77
CA LEU A 257 -30.84 -2.51 -4.78
C LEU A 257 -30.08 -3.77 -5.18
N LEU A 258 -29.79 -4.67 -4.22
CA LEU A 258 -29.18 -5.97 -4.50
C LEU A 258 -30.03 -6.76 -5.50
N LYS A 259 -31.35 -6.84 -5.27
CA LYS A 259 -32.28 -7.56 -6.16
C LYS A 259 -32.37 -6.99 -7.58
N GLN A 260 -31.92 -5.75 -7.80
CA GLN A 260 -31.89 -5.13 -9.12
C GLN A 260 -30.65 -5.53 -9.92
N LEU A 261 -29.64 -6.15 -9.31
CA LEU A 261 -28.44 -6.57 -10.00
C LEU A 261 -28.73 -7.79 -10.88
N ASP A 262 -28.47 -7.66 -12.18
CA ASP A 262 -28.62 -8.75 -13.15
C ASP A 262 -27.34 -9.58 -13.26
N TYR A 263 -26.19 -9.00 -12.90
CA TYR A 263 -24.90 -9.66 -12.87
C TYR A 263 -23.97 -8.94 -11.90
N LEU A 264 -23.30 -9.68 -11.02
CA LEU A 264 -22.33 -9.13 -10.09
C LEU A 264 -21.09 -10.04 -10.00
N TYR A 265 -19.94 -9.49 -10.34
CA TYR A 265 -18.64 -10.07 -10.07
C TYR A 265 -17.80 -9.10 -9.23
N VAL A 266 -17.26 -9.55 -8.10
CA VAL A 266 -16.43 -8.76 -7.18
C VAL A 266 -15.07 -9.43 -6.99
N ASN A 267 -14.02 -8.85 -7.57
CA ASN A 267 -12.64 -9.33 -7.45
C ASN A 267 -11.97 -8.85 -6.15
N GLY A 268 -12.71 -8.92 -5.05
CA GLY A 268 -12.37 -8.41 -3.72
C GLY A 268 -13.35 -8.97 -2.68
N SER A 269 -13.45 -8.30 -1.54
CA SER A 269 -14.38 -8.66 -0.48
C SER A 269 -15.73 -7.98 -0.68
N VAL A 270 -16.80 -8.73 -0.46
CA VAL A 270 -18.14 -8.16 -0.29
C VAL A 270 -18.43 -8.05 1.20
N ARG A 271 -18.76 -6.85 1.67
CA ARG A 271 -19.16 -6.59 3.06
C ARG A 271 -20.63 -6.23 3.11
N LEU A 272 -21.43 -6.99 3.88
CA LEU A 272 -22.86 -6.73 4.02
C LEU A 272 -23.41 -7.14 5.41
N PRO A 273 -24.49 -6.48 5.89
CA PRO A 273 -25.16 -6.87 7.12
C PRO A 273 -25.79 -8.25 7.04
N GLY A 274 -25.72 -9.04 8.12
CA GLY A 274 -26.25 -10.42 8.12
C GLY A 274 -27.74 -10.53 7.74
N SER A 275 -28.52 -9.46 7.93
CA SER A 275 -29.91 -9.39 7.47
C SER A 275 -30.10 -9.46 5.94
N LEU A 276 -29.06 -9.17 5.16
CA LEU A 276 -29.08 -9.19 3.70
C LEU A 276 -28.41 -10.43 3.09
N GLU A 277 -27.90 -11.35 3.91
CA GLU A 277 -27.16 -12.53 3.46
C GLU A 277 -27.98 -13.41 2.52
N GLU A 278 -29.23 -13.74 2.90
CA GLU A 278 -30.12 -14.54 2.04
C GLU A 278 -30.44 -13.84 0.71
N VAL A 279 -30.62 -12.51 0.74
CA VAL A 279 -30.87 -11.71 -0.47
C VAL A 279 -29.64 -11.73 -1.36
N PHE A 280 -28.45 -11.58 -0.79
CA PHE A 280 -27.19 -11.62 -1.53
C PHE A 280 -26.93 -12.99 -2.18
N PHE A 281 -27.20 -14.09 -1.49
CA PHE A 281 -27.08 -15.42 -2.10
C PHE A 281 -28.07 -15.65 -3.24
N SER A 282 -29.26 -15.03 -3.19
CA SER A 282 -30.28 -15.18 -4.23
C SER A 282 -29.89 -14.57 -5.59
N ILE A 283 -28.96 -13.61 -5.62
CA ILE A 283 -28.50 -12.97 -6.86
C ILE A 283 -27.33 -13.70 -7.53
N ASN A 284 -26.85 -14.80 -6.93
CA ASN A 284 -25.79 -15.66 -7.48
C ASN A 284 -24.53 -14.89 -7.93
N ALA A 285 -24.08 -13.96 -7.09
CA ALA A 285 -22.89 -13.16 -7.36
C ALA A 285 -21.61 -14.00 -7.27
N GLU A 286 -20.61 -13.66 -8.08
CA GLU A 286 -19.25 -14.20 -7.97
C GLU A 286 -18.37 -13.24 -7.16
N TYR A 287 -17.64 -13.74 -6.16
CA TYR A 287 -16.81 -12.91 -5.29
C TYR A 287 -15.66 -13.72 -4.68
N ARG A 288 -14.62 -13.04 -4.17
CA ARG A 288 -13.49 -13.72 -3.50
C ARG A 288 -13.76 -14.06 -2.05
N ASN A 289 -14.33 -13.10 -1.33
CA ASN A 289 -14.61 -13.24 0.10
C ASN A 289 -15.93 -12.55 0.43
N LEU A 290 -16.71 -13.16 1.33
CA LEU A 290 -17.92 -12.56 1.88
C LEU A 290 -17.68 -12.33 3.37
N GLU A 291 -17.86 -11.09 3.79
CA GLU A 291 -17.70 -10.69 5.17
C GLU A 291 -19.02 -10.14 5.71
N ILE A 292 -19.56 -10.83 6.72
CA ILE A 292 -20.73 -10.35 7.44
C ILE A 292 -20.28 -9.32 8.47
N VAL A 293 -20.88 -8.14 8.36
CA VAL A 293 -20.62 -6.98 9.24
C VAL A 293 -21.91 -6.57 9.97
N ARG A 294 -21.77 -5.69 10.96
CA ARG A 294 -22.90 -4.98 11.56
C ARG A 294 -23.35 -3.83 10.66
N ASP A 295 -24.49 -3.22 10.99
CA ASP A 295 -25.11 -2.15 10.18
C ASP A 295 -24.16 -0.99 9.85
N LYS A 296 -23.22 -0.68 10.74
CA LYS A 296 -22.15 0.29 10.50
C LYS A 296 -20.79 -0.38 10.45
N CYS A 297 -20.07 -0.14 9.36
CA CYS A 297 -18.68 -0.58 9.20
C CYS A 297 -17.73 0.62 9.22
N ILE A 298 -16.64 0.54 9.99
CA ILE A 298 -15.61 1.59 10.10
C ILE A 298 -14.25 0.97 9.84
N MET A 299 -13.51 1.55 8.90
CA MET A 299 -12.29 0.96 8.37
C MET A 299 -11.15 1.97 8.28
N ASP A 300 -9.92 1.45 8.27
CA ASP A 300 -8.68 2.18 7.95
C ASP A 300 -8.44 3.45 8.77
N LYS A 301 -8.84 3.43 10.05
CA LYS A 301 -8.60 4.55 10.96
C LYS A 301 -7.31 4.35 11.74
N ILE A 302 -6.44 5.36 11.67
CA ILE A 302 -5.23 5.43 12.52
C ILE A 302 -5.62 5.57 14.00
N GLN A 303 -6.67 6.35 14.27
CA GLN A 303 -7.22 6.58 15.61
C GLN A 303 -8.74 6.51 15.54
N LEU A 304 -9.35 5.67 16.36
CA LEU A 304 -10.80 5.55 16.54
C LEU A 304 -11.14 5.57 18.03
N TYR A 305 -12.12 6.39 18.40
CA TYR A 305 -12.66 6.45 19.75
C TYR A 305 -14.12 6.00 19.72
N ILE A 306 -14.45 4.98 20.52
CA ILE A 306 -15.78 4.38 20.60
C ILE A 306 -16.36 4.75 21.95
N ASP A 307 -17.42 5.56 21.94
CA ASP A 307 -18.15 5.96 23.15
C ASP A 307 -19.58 5.41 23.17
N ASN A 308 -20.25 5.60 24.32
CA ASN A 308 -21.65 5.19 24.49
C ASN A 308 -22.57 5.82 23.45
N ARG A 309 -22.31 7.06 23.05
CA ARG A 309 -23.15 7.76 22.07
C ARG A 309 -23.07 7.08 20.71
N MET A 310 -21.86 6.74 20.27
CA MET A 310 -21.60 6.06 19.02
C MET A 310 -22.31 4.70 18.96
N LEU A 311 -22.26 3.90 20.02
CA LEU A 311 -22.98 2.61 20.09
C LEU A 311 -24.50 2.79 20.24
N SER A 312 -24.95 3.87 20.86
CA SER A 312 -26.38 4.19 21.00
C SER A 312 -27.02 4.64 19.69
N GLU A 313 -26.29 5.43 18.89
CA GLU A 313 -26.72 5.89 17.56
C GLU A 313 -26.71 4.76 16.51
N ASN A 314 -26.10 3.62 16.80
CA ASN A 314 -25.98 2.47 15.89
C ASN A 314 -26.50 1.20 16.57
N PRO A 315 -27.84 1.05 16.72
CA PRO A 315 -28.44 -0.06 17.46
C PRO A 315 -28.21 -1.43 16.82
N GLY A 316 -28.01 -1.50 15.49
CA GLY A 316 -27.61 -2.73 14.80
C GLY A 316 -26.14 -3.10 14.97
N GLY A 317 -25.38 -2.31 15.72
CA GLY A 317 -23.98 -2.52 16.03
C GLY A 317 -23.02 -1.89 15.03
N ILE A 318 -21.74 -1.98 15.37
CA ILE A 318 -20.61 -1.44 14.63
C ILE A 318 -19.56 -2.55 14.47
N THR A 319 -19.10 -2.75 13.24
CA THR A 319 -17.90 -3.52 12.94
C THR A 319 -16.75 -2.56 12.66
N VAL A 320 -15.61 -2.77 13.31
CA VAL A 320 -14.38 -2.02 13.12
C VAL A 320 -13.33 -2.94 12.52
N ILE A 321 -12.75 -2.56 11.38
CA ILE A 321 -11.81 -3.37 10.60
C ILE A 321 -10.54 -2.55 10.32
N ASP A 322 -9.36 -3.18 10.31
CA ASP A 322 -8.09 -2.58 9.87
C ASP A 322 -7.75 -1.23 10.55
N CYS A 323 -8.10 -1.07 11.83
CA CYS A 323 -7.84 0.15 12.59
C CYS A 323 -6.58 0.02 13.46
N VAL A 324 -5.73 1.06 13.48
CA VAL A 324 -4.44 0.99 14.18
C VAL A 324 -4.58 1.19 15.68
N ASN A 325 -5.37 2.18 16.12
CA ASN A 325 -5.59 2.45 17.54
C ASN A 325 -7.07 2.69 17.80
N VAL A 326 -7.72 1.72 18.43
CA VAL A 326 -9.12 1.78 18.85
C VAL A 326 -9.16 1.98 20.36
N SER A 327 -9.84 3.01 20.83
CA SER A 327 -10.02 3.27 22.26
C SER A 327 -11.49 3.23 22.61
N ILE A 328 -11.86 2.37 23.54
CA ILE A 328 -13.24 2.24 24.03
C ILE A 328 -13.35 3.07 25.30
N ALA A 329 -14.35 3.96 25.34
CA ALA A 329 -14.61 4.81 26.49
C ALA A 329 -14.94 3.96 27.72
N SER A 330 -14.39 4.32 28.89
CA SER A 330 -14.51 3.51 30.12
C SER A 330 -15.94 3.39 30.65
N ASP A 331 -16.84 4.28 30.23
CA ASP A 331 -18.25 4.28 30.60
C ASP A 331 -19.10 3.35 29.71
N VAL A 332 -18.54 2.78 28.64
CA VAL A 332 -19.22 1.76 27.81
C VAL A 332 -19.31 0.45 28.60
N SER A 333 -20.51 -0.11 28.74
CA SER A 333 -20.67 -1.35 29.52
C SER A 333 -20.16 -2.58 28.74
N PRO A 334 -19.65 -3.63 29.42
CA PRO A 334 -19.26 -4.88 28.77
C PRO A 334 -20.40 -5.51 27.96
N GLU A 335 -21.64 -5.41 28.43
CA GLU A 335 -22.83 -5.92 27.73
C GLU A 335 -23.04 -5.20 26.40
N LEU A 336 -22.87 -3.87 26.39
CA LEU A 336 -23.01 -3.08 25.17
C LEU A 336 -21.92 -3.40 24.15
N ILE A 337 -20.70 -3.73 24.61
CA ILE A 337 -19.61 -4.22 23.75
C ILE A 337 -20.00 -5.53 23.10
N LEU A 338 -20.43 -6.52 23.89
CA LEU A 338 -20.86 -7.84 23.39
C LEU A 338 -22.02 -7.75 22.40
N GLU A 339 -22.97 -6.85 22.66
CA GLU A 339 -24.16 -6.69 21.82
C GLU A 339 -23.84 -5.97 20.50
N ARG A 340 -23.02 -4.91 20.56
CA ARG A 340 -22.96 -3.91 19.48
C ARG A 340 -21.59 -3.69 18.87
N LEU A 341 -20.54 -4.35 19.33
CA LEU A 341 -19.21 -4.15 18.77
C LEU A 341 -18.67 -5.45 18.18
N GLN A 342 -17.99 -5.32 17.06
CA GLN A 342 -17.11 -6.33 16.49
C GLN A 342 -15.81 -5.64 16.09
N LEU A 343 -14.68 -6.27 16.39
CA LEU A 343 -13.34 -5.78 16.09
C LEU A 343 -12.63 -6.83 15.25
N LYS A 344 -12.08 -6.44 14.11
CA LYS A 344 -11.35 -7.33 13.20
C LYS A 344 -10.07 -6.67 12.73
N ASP A 345 -8.99 -7.42 12.63
CA ASP A 345 -7.72 -6.99 12.04
C ASP A 345 -7.18 -5.66 12.62
N CYS A 346 -7.48 -5.38 13.90
CA CYS A 346 -7.07 -4.15 14.56
C CYS A 346 -5.71 -4.31 15.24
N VAL A 347 -4.87 -3.28 15.20
CA VAL A 347 -3.53 -3.37 15.80
C VAL A 347 -3.59 -3.21 17.33
N ASN A 348 -4.06 -2.06 17.82
CA ASN A 348 -4.13 -1.79 19.26
C ASN A 348 -5.56 -1.46 19.66
N VAL A 349 -6.11 -2.20 20.62
CA VAL A 349 -7.41 -1.92 21.25
C VAL A 349 -7.18 -1.60 22.72
N ARG A 350 -7.65 -0.43 23.14
CA ARG A 350 -7.57 0.06 24.52
C ARG A 350 -8.94 0.02 25.18
N CYS A 351 -9.02 -0.59 26.36
CA CYS A 351 -10.24 -0.71 27.14
C CYS A 351 -9.97 -0.58 28.65
N SER A 352 -11.03 -0.56 29.46
CA SER A 352 -10.89 -0.70 30.91
C SER A 352 -10.70 -2.18 31.31
N PRO A 353 -10.21 -2.47 32.53
CA PRO A 353 -10.07 -3.84 33.02
C PRO A 353 -11.41 -4.59 33.05
N GLU A 354 -12.51 -3.90 33.38
CA GLU A 354 -13.86 -4.47 33.41
C GLU A 354 -14.38 -4.83 32.01
N GLN A 355 -13.92 -4.12 30.98
CA GLN A 355 -14.31 -4.34 29.59
C GLN A 355 -13.52 -5.48 28.92
N ARG A 356 -12.33 -5.82 29.45
CA ARG A 356 -11.35 -6.71 28.77
C ARG A 356 -11.98 -7.99 28.23
N SER A 357 -12.72 -8.71 29.07
CA SER A 357 -13.32 -9.99 28.69
C SER A 357 -14.36 -9.84 27.56
N ALA A 358 -15.13 -8.75 27.55
CA ALA A 358 -16.07 -8.47 26.47
C ALA A 358 -15.34 -8.10 25.17
N VAL A 359 -14.27 -7.30 25.27
CA VAL A 359 -13.43 -6.93 24.12
C VAL A 359 -12.76 -8.14 23.50
N GLU A 360 -12.18 -9.03 24.30
CA GLU A 360 -11.55 -10.27 23.82
C GLU A 360 -12.56 -11.20 23.11
N GLN A 361 -13.83 -11.20 23.52
CA GLN A 361 -14.87 -12.02 22.90
C GLN A 361 -15.35 -11.49 21.54
N VAL A 362 -15.32 -10.18 21.33
CA VAL A 362 -15.76 -9.55 20.07
C VAL A 362 -14.59 -9.24 19.12
N ALA A 363 -13.37 -9.54 19.54
CA ALA A 363 -12.15 -9.33 18.79
C ALA A 363 -11.76 -10.58 18.00
N ASP A 364 -11.50 -10.38 16.72
CA ASP A 364 -10.94 -11.36 15.80
C ASP A 364 -9.67 -10.76 15.18
N ASP A 365 -8.58 -11.52 15.16
CA ASP A 365 -7.25 -11.10 14.70
C ASP A 365 -6.77 -9.71 15.20
N VAL A 366 -6.98 -9.41 16.49
CA VAL A 366 -6.46 -8.19 17.12
C VAL A 366 -5.06 -8.43 17.67
N VAL A 367 -4.09 -7.61 17.26
CA VAL A 367 -2.67 -7.78 17.63
C VAL A 367 -2.44 -7.56 19.13
N ASN A 368 -3.03 -6.50 19.69
CA ASN A 368 -2.82 -6.14 21.09
C ASN A 368 -4.08 -5.54 21.74
N ILE A 369 -4.51 -6.15 22.85
CA ILE A 369 -5.58 -5.66 23.72
C ILE A 369 -4.97 -5.20 25.05
N GLU A 370 -4.91 -3.89 25.23
CA GLU A 370 -4.38 -3.21 26.41
C GLU A 370 -5.52 -2.75 27.32
N ASP A 371 -5.49 -3.19 28.56
CA ASP A 371 -6.26 -2.56 29.63
C ASP A 371 -5.34 -1.70 30.52
N SER A 372 -5.94 -0.76 31.25
CA SER A 372 -5.18 0.16 32.11
C SER A 372 -4.42 -0.54 33.24
N ALA A 373 -4.82 -1.75 33.66
CA ALA A 373 -4.11 -2.53 34.67
C ALA A 373 -2.89 -3.24 34.07
N LYS A 374 -3.02 -3.88 32.91
CA LYS A 374 -1.92 -4.49 32.16
C LYS A 374 -0.87 -3.46 31.76
N ARG A 375 -1.28 -2.27 31.34
CA ARG A 375 -0.36 -1.15 31.04
C ARG A 375 0.42 -0.70 32.28
N LEU A 376 -0.20 -0.76 33.46
CA LEU A 376 0.47 -0.47 34.73
C LEU A 376 1.44 -1.60 35.12
N GLU A 377 1.05 -2.87 34.93
CA GLU A 377 1.90 -4.03 35.20
C GLU A 377 3.12 -4.11 34.28
N ASP A 378 2.95 -3.86 32.98
CA ASP A 378 4.03 -3.84 31.98
C ASP A 378 5.00 -2.67 32.27
N ALA A 379 4.47 -1.52 32.67
CA ALA A 379 5.29 -0.37 33.04
C ALA A 379 6.04 -0.61 34.37
N ILE A 380 5.42 -1.23 35.37
CA ILE A 380 6.08 -1.63 36.63
C ILE A 380 7.16 -2.69 36.36
N SER A 381 6.88 -3.66 35.49
CA SER A 381 7.83 -4.73 35.13
C SER A 381 9.03 -4.16 34.36
N SER A 382 8.78 -3.24 33.43
CA SER A 382 9.84 -2.52 32.70
C SER A 382 10.72 -1.67 33.63
N ILE A 383 10.17 -1.09 34.69
CA ILE A 383 10.95 -0.41 35.73
C ILE A 383 11.79 -1.40 36.54
N LYS A 384 11.21 -2.54 36.95
CA LYS A 384 11.93 -3.58 37.70
C LYS A 384 13.08 -4.19 36.90
N GLU A 385 12.93 -4.27 35.58
CA GLU A 385 13.96 -4.75 34.65
C GLU A 385 14.97 -3.65 34.24
N GLY A 386 14.83 -2.43 34.76
CA GLY A 386 15.72 -1.30 34.44
C GLY A 386 15.59 -0.77 33.01
N LYS A 387 14.52 -1.15 32.29
CA LYS A 387 14.24 -0.76 30.90
C LYS A 387 13.51 0.59 30.79
N SER A 388 12.91 1.07 31.87
CA SER A 388 12.22 2.37 31.95
C SER A 388 12.37 3.00 33.33
N SER A 389 12.34 4.33 33.43
CA SER A 389 12.42 5.04 34.71
C SER A 389 11.03 5.32 35.31
N LEU A 390 10.96 5.58 36.61
CA LEU A 390 9.74 6.05 37.27
C LEU A 390 9.23 7.38 36.66
N GLY A 391 10.14 8.19 36.12
CA GLY A 391 9.81 9.42 35.39
C GLY A 391 9.09 9.17 34.06
N ASP A 392 9.45 8.10 33.34
CA ASP A 392 8.80 7.70 32.08
C ASP A 392 7.37 7.20 32.33
N LEU A 393 7.15 6.53 33.47
CA LEU A 393 5.82 6.08 33.90
C LEU A 393 4.93 7.27 34.23
N ILE A 394 5.45 8.28 34.93
CA ILE A 394 4.72 9.52 35.23
C ILE A 394 4.44 10.32 33.94
N GLY A 395 5.39 10.40 33.00
CA GLY A 395 5.20 11.08 31.72
C GLY A 395 4.18 10.42 30.79
N ASN A 396 4.09 9.08 30.80
CA ASN A 396 3.11 8.32 30.02
C ASN A 396 1.71 8.28 30.65
N PHE A 397 1.59 8.48 31.97
CA PHE A 397 0.32 8.53 32.71
C PHE A 397 -0.25 9.95 32.85
N LEU A 398 0.61 10.95 32.90
CA LEU A 398 0.29 12.37 33.02
C LEU A 398 1.00 13.15 31.92
N GLY A 399 0.59 12.96 30.65
CA GLY A 399 0.99 13.76 29.47
C GLY A 399 2.28 14.58 29.59
N GLY A 400 3.43 13.91 29.69
CA GLY A 400 4.70 14.53 30.01
C GLY A 400 5.45 15.05 28.79
N ILE A 401 5.49 16.38 28.65
CA ILE A 401 6.20 17.15 27.61
C ILE A 401 7.72 17.32 27.91
N ASP A 402 8.23 16.82 29.04
CA ASP A 402 9.58 17.19 29.51
C ASP A 402 10.74 16.26 29.11
N SER A 403 10.52 15.03 28.64
CA SER A 403 11.60 14.11 28.23
C SER A 403 12.12 14.33 26.80
N LEU A 404 11.54 15.27 26.04
CA LEU A 404 11.92 15.57 24.65
C LEU A 404 12.89 16.76 24.50
N LYS A 405 13.29 17.42 25.59
CA LYS A 405 14.07 18.68 25.51
C LYS A 405 15.50 18.51 24.98
N ASP A 406 16.07 17.31 25.05
CA ASP A 406 17.47 17.02 24.70
C ASP A 406 17.69 16.14 23.46
N ILE A 407 16.61 15.88 22.69
CA ILE A 407 16.69 15.14 21.43
C ILE A 407 16.46 16.10 20.26
N LYS A 408 17.46 16.20 19.38
CA LYS A 408 17.31 16.85 18.08
C LYS A 408 16.85 15.79 17.08
N VAL A 409 15.64 15.94 16.54
CA VAL A 409 15.10 15.06 15.51
C VAL A 409 15.14 15.76 14.16
N ILE A 410 15.65 15.08 13.14
CA ILE A 410 15.66 15.52 11.75
C ILE A 410 14.80 14.54 10.95
N ASN A 411 13.78 15.05 10.26
CA ASN A 411 12.97 14.29 9.32
C ASN A 411 13.14 14.92 7.93
N ALA A 412 13.74 14.22 6.98
CA ALA A 412 14.02 14.75 5.65
C ALA A 412 14.02 13.63 4.60
N ALA A 413 13.69 13.92 3.34
CA ALA A 413 13.82 12.91 2.27
C ALA A 413 15.29 12.51 2.03
N ASN A 414 16.19 13.49 2.05
CA ASN A 414 17.64 13.30 1.99
C ASN A 414 18.32 14.17 3.05
N TYR A 415 19.36 13.68 3.70
CA TYR A 415 20.13 14.42 4.69
C TYR A 415 21.64 14.30 4.44
N LYS A 416 22.36 15.40 4.65
CA LYS A 416 23.83 15.40 4.66
C LYS A 416 24.29 15.54 6.09
N LEU A 417 25.01 14.53 6.58
CA LEU A 417 25.64 14.50 7.89
C LEU A 417 27.05 15.11 7.79
#